data_AF-A0A933X2Q7-F1
#
_entry.id   AF-A0A933X2Q7-F1
#
_cell.length_a   1.000
_cell.length_b   1.000
_cell.length_c   1.000
_cell.angle_alpha   90.00
_cell.angle_beta   90.00
_cell.angle_gamma   90.00
#
_symmetry.space_group_name_H-M   'P 1'
#
loop_
_entity.id
_entity.type
_entity.pdbx_description
1 polymer ?
#
loop_
_entity_poly.entity_id
_entity_poly.type
_entity_poly.pdbx_seq_one_letter_code
_entity_poly.pdbx_strand_id
1 'polypeptide(L)'
;MLNVLRMFLYGVLKSTFIIFFLTAIACSSAPPVSNNTAVQAPAPTDDMFFFVDITGACNMSFYDRLHSDKEGGWIDEGDNDVRMLPTGLQNFLGIPVNIIEPSTNKDKSCVVLYGDPKQYFPTETPLLKVRQKASRLYFLHAAGWDADFLQTIAHYVISYSDGSSTFVPVKFAKDTYNFWVNASVTNCPSNDTKIAWSGTNPYVPIAIYLMKWENPKPELEIESIQMVSSRTNAVPILLAITGIGDSSENQDHLLLLDRYYDAAPRPPSTPEKAALLPPTVKRADGLITEFYRLNHTKAPNILPLLLKWKTEKGDIVASEELNMLLITDTEENIQIINDALTVLDKPGRQVMIEAKIVEVTKESDLELGVELQYLRPTDSKTILRNAQEYFPPEEFLKSILAPPFQGGTFTFARIGDHSGEVNSLLRALVSKGTANILSSPQILVMNGQSANIVTGQEVPIQSVQTQGSNTFVLTSFKEIGVKLNVAPKLIGQSDIQLSIKPEVSLVTGFTTPGPNTVSNPIISKRSAETTVEVRNGEMIVIGGLVKSESRQIDTQIPLLGDIPFLGYAFKSHKNENVKSELLFFLTPYILNK
;
A
#
# COMPACT_ATOMS: atom_id res chain seq x y z
N MET A 1 -1.78 80.16 11.92
CA MET A 1 -2.06 79.11 10.91
C MET A 1 -1.57 77.73 11.39
N LEU A 2 -1.78 77.39 12.67
CA LEU A 2 -1.43 76.08 13.27
C LEU A 2 -2.63 75.42 13.98
N ASN A 3 -3.79 76.10 13.99
CA ASN A 3 -5.04 75.60 14.58
C ASN A 3 -6.04 75.05 13.54
N VAL A 4 -5.74 75.13 12.25
CA VAL A 4 -6.58 74.53 11.18
C VAL A 4 -6.12 73.10 10.83
N LEU A 5 -4.84 72.77 11.07
CA LEU A 5 -4.31 71.43 10.78
C LEU A 5 -4.61 70.39 11.88
N ARG A 6 -4.94 70.83 13.11
CA ARG A 6 -5.32 69.94 14.23
C ARG A 6 -6.79 69.49 14.19
N MET A 7 -7.63 70.15 13.38
CA MET A 7 -9.06 69.87 13.30
C MET A 7 -9.40 68.87 12.18
N PHE A 8 -8.53 68.70 11.18
CA PHE A 8 -8.73 67.74 10.09
C PHE A 8 -8.28 66.31 10.43
N LEU A 9 -7.35 66.12 11.37
CA LEU A 9 -6.93 64.77 11.80
C LEU A 9 -7.82 64.14 12.89
N TYR A 10 -8.78 64.88 13.45
CA TYR A 10 -9.75 64.38 14.44
C TYR A 10 -11.12 64.01 13.84
N GLY A 11 -11.34 64.28 12.55
CA GLY A 11 -12.63 64.08 11.87
C GLY A 11 -12.78 62.76 11.10
N VAL A 12 -11.69 62.01 10.86
CA VAL A 12 -11.74 60.78 10.03
C VAL A 12 -11.72 59.49 10.87
N LEU A 13 -11.42 59.55 12.18
CA LEU A 13 -11.43 58.37 13.08
C LEU A 13 -12.72 58.19 13.90
N LYS A 14 -13.78 58.98 13.64
CA LYS A 14 -15.03 58.92 14.42
C LYS A 14 -16.27 58.44 13.66
N SER A 15 -16.12 57.98 12.42
CA SER A 15 -17.25 57.50 11.60
C SER A 15 -17.33 55.99 11.39
N THR A 16 -16.50 55.20 12.10
CA THR A 16 -16.50 53.72 12.01
C THR A 16 -16.97 53.04 13.31
N PHE A 17 -17.41 53.81 14.32
CA PHE A 17 -17.81 53.27 15.63
C PHE A 17 -19.31 53.40 15.96
N ILE A 18 -20.15 53.85 15.02
CA ILE A 18 -21.61 54.07 15.22
C ILE A 18 -22.43 53.37 14.12
N ILE A 19 -22.04 52.15 13.72
CA ILE A 19 -22.89 51.22 12.93
C ILE A 19 -22.88 49.81 13.57
N PHE A 20 -22.51 49.69 14.85
CA PHE A 20 -22.47 48.40 15.57
C PHE A 20 -23.40 48.31 16.79
N PHE A 21 -24.32 49.27 16.98
CA PHE A 21 -25.18 49.33 18.18
C PHE A 21 -26.69 49.51 17.91
N LEU A 22 -27.18 49.19 16.71
CA LEU A 22 -28.62 49.31 16.39
C LEU A 22 -29.16 48.17 15.50
N THR A 23 -28.63 46.96 15.68
CA THR A 23 -29.21 45.68 15.21
C THR A 23 -29.18 44.63 16.32
N ALA A 24 -29.48 45.07 17.55
CA ALA A 24 -29.98 44.22 18.62
C ALA A 24 -31.37 44.77 18.96
N ILE A 25 -32.38 43.89 19.03
CA ILE A 25 -33.82 44.18 19.20
C ILE A 25 -34.58 44.36 17.87
N ALA A 26 -34.69 43.28 17.08
CA ALA A 26 -35.87 42.92 16.28
C ALA A 26 -35.66 41.59 15.52
N CYS A 27 -35.77 40.45 16.22
CA CYS A 27 -36.29 39.18 15.68
C CYS A 27 -36.33 38.13 16.80
N SER A 28 -37.37 38.22 17.62
CA SER A 28 -37.94 37.03 18.24
C SER A 28 -38.78 36.29 17.20
N SER A 29 -38.83 34.96 17.32
CA SER A 29 -39.61 33.97 16.55
C SER A 29 -38.96 33.36 15.31
N ALA A 30 -38.04 32.41 15.53
CA ALA A 30 -37.88 31.27 14.64
C ALA A 30 -38.80 30.13 15.14
N PRO A 31 -39.47 29.36 14.25
CA PRO A 31 -40.44 28.33 14.65
C PRO A 31 -39.75 27.16 15.37
N PRO A 32 -40.47 26.41 16.23
CA PRO A 32 -39.91 25.26 16.91
C PRO A 32 -39.64 24.16 15.89
N VAL A 33 -38.41 23.69 15.79
CA VAL A 33 -38.12 22.41 15.15
C VAL A 33 -38.77 21.35 16.04
N SER A 34 -39.74 20.64 15.48
CA SER A 34 -40.53 19.61 16.15
C SER A 34 -39.63 18.54 16.76
N ASN A 35 -39.88 18.25 18.03
CA ASN A 35 -39.37 17.09 18.76
C ASN A 35 -39.56 15.80 17.94
N ASN A 36 -38.51 15.35 17.28
CA ASN A 36 -38.30 13.92 17.05
C ASN A 36 -37.34 13.47 18.14
N THR A 37 -37.75 12.44 18.87
CA THR A 37 -37.05 11.79 19.99
C THR A 37 -35.63 11.38 19.60
N ALA A 38 -34.70 12.32 19.65
CA ALA A 38 -33.28 12.03 19.77
C ALA A 38 -33.06 11.57 21.20
N VAL A 39 -32.56 10.35 21.37
CA VAL A 39 -32.05 9.90 22.65
C VAL A 39 -30.96 10.89 23.05
N GLN A 40 -31.23 11.68 24.09
CA GLN A 40 -30.33 12.71 24.59
C GLN A 40 -29.01 12.03 25.00
N ALA A 41 -27.88 12.44 24.41
CA ALA A 41 -26.58 11.86 24.74
C ALA A 41 -26.37 11.88 26.26
N PRO A 42 -25.89 10.79 26.88
CA PRO A 42 -25.61 10.80 28.31
C PRO A 42 -24.65 11.95 28.61
N ALA A 43 -24.97 12.74 29.64
CA ALA A 43 -24.04 13.73 30.15
C ALA A 43 -22.73 13.00 30.49
N PRO A 44 -21.55 13.54 30.14
CA PRO A 44 -20.29 12.91 30.49
C PRO A 44 -20.29 12.68 32.00
N THR A 45 -20.34 11.42 32.41
CA THR A 45 -20.07 11.04 33.78
C THR A 45 -18.56 11.22 33.96
N ASP A 46 -18.17 12.28 34.64
CA ASP A 46 -16.82 12.87 34.65
C ASP A 46 -15.67 11.91 35.06
N ASP A 47 -15.96 10.76 35.68
CA ASP A 47 -14.94 9.85 36.20
C ASP A 47 -14.47 8.76 35.21
N MET A 48 -15.12 8.61 34.05
CA MET A 48 -14.80 7.52 33.10
C MET A 48 -13.71 7.88 32.08
N PHE A 49 -13.62 9.16 31.71
CA PHE A 49 -12.73 9.63 30.64
C PHE A 49 -11.53 10.38 31.23
N PHE A 50 -10.37 10.24 30.59
CA PHE A 50 -9.20 11.07 30.86
C PHE A 50 -8.65 11.67 29.57
N PHE A 51 -8.02 12.83 29.67
CA PHE A 51 -7.41 13.53 28.53
C PHE A 51 -5.89 13.41 28.60
N VAL A 52 -5.25 13.07 27.47
CA VAL A 52 -3.80 13.08 27.37
C VAL A 52 -3.35 14.51 27.10
N ASP A 53 -2.44 15.03 27.92
CA ASP A 53 -1.88 16.36 27.74
C ASP A 53 -0.91 16.39 26.55
N ILE A 54 -1.31 17.09 25.49
CA ILE A 54 -0.48 17.31 24.29
C ILE A 54 0.07 18.74 24.18
N THR A 55 -0.19 19.61 25.17
CA THR A 55 0.10 21.06 25.08
C THR A 55 1.56 21.35 24.75
N GLY A 56 2.49 20.63 25.37
CA GLY A 56 3.93 20.75 25.12
C GLY A 56 4.41 20.20 23.77
N ALA A 57 3.58 19.41 23.08
CA ALA A 57 3.89 18.86 21.76
C ALA A 57 3.36 19.75 20.61
N CYS A 58 2.39 20.63 20.88
CA CYS A 58 1.80 21.49 19.86
C CYS A 58 2.86 22.39 19.21
N ASN A 59 2.86 22.44 17.88
CA ASN A 59 3.77 23.25 17.09
C ASN A 59 3.05 24.28 16.20
N MET A 60 1.74 24.12 15.98
CA MET A 60 0.96 24.90 15.01
C MET A 60 -0.39 25.38 15.60
N SER A 61 -0.93 26.47 15.08
CA SER A 61 -2.25 27.04 15.46
C SER A 61 -3.35 26.54 14.53
N PHE A 62 -4.63 26.74 14.88
CA PHE A 62 -5.73 26.54 13.93
C PHE A 62 -5.89 27.69 12.95
N TYR A 63 -5.33 28.85 13.28
CA TYR A 63 -5.45 30.08 12.52
C TYR A 63 -4.10 30.44 11.91
N ASP A 64 -4.10 30.71 10.60
CA ASP A 64 -2.93 31.14 9.85
C ASP A 64 -3.16 32.53 9.23
N ARG A 65 -2.20 33.44 9.39
CA ARG A 65 -2.25 34.77 8.78
C ARG A 65 -1.51 34.85 7.45
N LEU A 66 -0.47 34.04 7.26
CA LEU A 66 0.51 34.20 6.20
C LEU A 66 0.96 32.81 5.71
N HIS A 67 0.66 32.52 4.45
CA HIS A 67 1.03 31.26 3.83
C HIS A 67 2.56 31.07 3.75
N SER A 68 3.04 29.90 4.20
CA SER A 68 4.43 29.41 4.07
C SER A 68 5.48 30.23 4.83
N ASP A 69 5.11 30.90 5.92
CA ASP A 69 6.06 31.63 6.78
C ASP A 69 6.58 30.79 7.96
N LYS A 70 5.97 29.63 8.20
CA LYS A 70 6.26 28.70 9.31
C LYS A 70 5.99 29.29 10.68
N GLU A 71 5.26 30.40 10.77
CA GLU A 71 4.89 31.09 12.00
C GLU A 71 3.39 30.95 12.29
N GLY A 72 3.00 29.82 12.88
CA GLY A 72 1.60 29.53 13.20
C GLY A 72 0.83 28.93 12.02
N GLY A 73 -0.48 28.75 12.17
CA GLY A 73 -1.33 28.19 11.11
C GLY A 73 -1.45 26.66 11.06
N TRP A 74 -2.56 26.17 10.48
CA TRP A 74 -2.96 24.76 10.53
C TRP A 74 -1.95 23.81 9.86
N ILE A 75 -1.65 24.04 8.58
CA ILE A 75 -0.62 23.33 7.81
C ILE A 75 0.26 24.32 7.04
N ASP A 76 0.30 25.57 7.52
CA ASP A 76 1.05 26.68 6.91
C ASP A 76 0.58 26.96 5.47
N GLU A 77 -0.73 27.09 5.28
CA GLU A 77 -1.41 27.27 3.98
C GLU A 77 -2.28 28.55 3.94
N GLY A 78 -2.09 29.49 4.85
CA GLY A 78 -2.88 30.71 4.97
C GLY A 78 -4.34 30.42 5.34
N ASP A 79 -5.29 31.12 4.71
CA ASP A 79 -6.73 30.98 5.02
C ASP A 79 -7.32 29.56 4.81
N ASN A 80 -6.55 28.61 4.25
CA ASN A 80 -6.90 27.20 4.18
C ASN A 80 -6.61 26.48 5.52
N ASP A 81 -7.31 26.91 6.56
CA ASP A 81 -7.12 26.45 7.93
C ASP A 81 -8.41 25.91 8.56
N VAL A 82 -8.37 25.65 9.88
CA VAL A 82 -9.48 25.09 10.66
C VAL A 82 -9.92 26.06 11.78
N ARG A 83 -9.78 27.37 11.60
CA ARG A 83 -10.06 28.41 12.64
C ARG A 83 -11.46 28.39 13.25
N MET A 84 -12.41 27.73 12.58
CA MET A 84 -13.81 27.57 13.00
C MET A 84 -14.06 26.32 13.85
N LEU A 85 -13.05 25.45 14.04
CA LEU A 85 -13.15 24.31 14.93
C LEU A 85 -13.31 24.82 16.37
N PRO A 86 -14.35 24.39 17.12
CA PRO A 86 -14.54 24.84 18.48
C PRO A 86 -13.44 24.28 19.39
N THR A 87 -12.94 25.13 20.28
CA THR A 87 -11.86 24.85 21.25
C THR A 87 -12.43 24.55 22.64
N GLY A 88 -11.57 24.12 23.56
CA GLY A 88 -11.95 23.70 24.91
C GLY A 88 -12.58 22.31 24.95
N LEU A 89 -13.39 22.06 25.99
CA LEU A 89 -14.07 20.78 26.16
C LEU A 89 -15.24 20.67 25.17
N GLN A 90 -15.08 19.80 24.18
CA GLN A 90 -16.08 19.49 23.17
C GLN A 90 -16.59 18.06 23.36
N ASN A 91 -17.77 17.77 22.82
CA ASN A 91 -18.30 16.42 22.76
C ASN A 91 -18.56 16.05 21.30
N PHE A 92 -17.78 15.10 20.78
CA PHE A 92 -17.96 14.56 19.45
C PHE A 92 -18.37 13.10 19.53
N LEU A 93 -19.54 12.78 18.96
CA LEU A 93 -20.04 11.40 18.88
C LEU A 93 -20.21 10.73 20.26
N GLY A 94 -20.47 11.53 21.31
CA GLY A 94 -20.58 11.06 22.69
C GLY A 94 -19.24 10.97 23.43
N ILE A 95 -18.12 11.29 22.77
CA ILE A 95 -16.78 11.26 23.34
C ILE A 95 -16.36 12.70 23.71
N PRO A 96 -16.06 12.97 25.00
CA PRO A 96 -15.48 14.25 25.37
C PRO A 96 -14.05 14.35 24.83
N VAL A 97 -13.72 15.48 24.23
CA VAL A 97 -12.37 15.79 23.73
C VAL A 97 -11.99 17.19 24.19
N ASN A 98 -10.78 17.35 24.73
CA ASN A 98 -10.28 18.65 25.15
C ASN A 98 -9.37 19.22 24.06
N ILE A 99 -9.87 20.20 23.33
CA ILE A 99 -9.15 20.85 22.23
C ILE A 99 -8.45 22.10 22.76
N ILE A 100 -7.15 22.22 22.52
CA ILE A 100 -6.36 23.32 23.07
C ILE A 100 -6.77 24.64 22.43
N GLU A 101 -7.06 25.62 23.28
CA GLU A 101 -7.34 27.00 22.89
C GLU A 101 -6.02 27.72 22.54
N PRO A 102 -5.84 28.22 21.30
CA PRO A 102 -4.57 28.81 20.87
C PRO A 102 -4.10 29.94 21.78
N SER A 103 -5.02 30.80 22.21
CA SER A 103 -4.73 31.95 23.09
C SER A 103 -4.13 31.54 24.45
N THR A 104 -4.34 30.29 24.89
CA THR A 104 -3.83 29.75 26.15
C THR A 104 -2.48 29.03 26.03
N ASN A 105 -2.03 28.73 24.80
CA ASN A 105 -0.84 27.91 24.55
C ASN A 105 0.08 28.54 23.49
N LYS A 106 0.45 29.82 23.69
CA LYS A 106 1.38 30.55 22.81
C LYS A 106 0.98 30.50 21.32
N ASP A 107 -0.32 30.57 21.05
CA ASP A 107 -0.92 30.45 19.72
C ASP A 107 -0.64 29.09 19.05
N LYS A 108 -0.66 28.00 19.82
CA LYS A 108 -0.49 26.63 19.32
C LYS A 108 -1.57 25.71 19.85
N SER A 109 -2.20 24.96 18.96
CA SER A 109 -3.40 24.15 19.25
C SER A 109 -3.28 22.71 18.78
N CYS A 110 -2.42 22.43 17.80
CA CYS A 110 -2.23 21.08 17.25
C CYS A 110 -0.76 20.74 17.04
N VAL A 111 -0.52 19.45 16.85
CA VAL A 111 0.75 18.92 16.37
C VAL A 111 0.61 18.62 14.88
N VAL A 112 1.51 19.16 14.08
CA VAL A 112 1.67 18.82 12.66
C VAL A 112 3.01 18.13 12.48
N LEU A 113 3.02 16.97 11.84
CA LEU A 113 4.23 16.19 11.60
C LEU A 113 4.67 16.28 10.14
N TYR A 114 5.91 15.86 9.89
CA TYR A 114 6.50 15.76 8.56
C TYR A 114 5.56 15.07 7.55
N GLY A 115 5.42 15.67 6.37
CA GLY A 115 5.00 15.03 5.12
C GLY A 115 5.80 15.62 3.95
N ASP A 116 5.86 14.95 2.81
CA ASP A 116 6.71 15.38 1.68
C ASP A 116 6.49 16.84 1.22
N PRO A 117 5.26 17.38 1.22
CA PRO A 117 5.01 18.79 0.92
C PRO A 117 5.53 19.76 1.99
N LYS A 118 5.68 19.29 3.25
CA LYS A 118 5.99 20.11 4.43
C LYS A 118 7.07 19.44 5.30
N GLN A 119 8.27 19.33 4.75
CA GLN A 119 9.39 18.56 5.32
C GLN A 119 10.03 19.17 6.58
N TYR A 120 9.70 20.41 6.91
CA TYR A 120 10.28 21.14 8.05
C TYR A 120 9.56 20.86 9.37
N PHE A 121 8.39 20.20 9.34
CA PHE A 121 7.75 19.73 10.56
C PHE A 121 8.53 18.57 11.20
N PRO A 122 8.45 18.42 12.53
CA PRO A 122 9.10 17.31 13.23
C PRO A 122 8.55 15.97 12.73
N THR A 123 9.37 14.93 12.78
CA THR A 123 8.97 13.59 12.33
C THR A 123 8.19 12.83 13.37
N GLU A 124 8.19 13.29 14.62
CA GLU A 124 7.50 12.67 15.75
C GLU A 124 7.14 13.69 16.84
N THR A 125 6.13 13.37 17.63
CA THR A 125 5.86 14.10 18.89
C THR A 125 6.92 13.76 19.94
N PRO A 126 7.13 14.62 20.95
CA PRO A 126 7.67 14.16 22.24
C PRO A 126 6.81 13.02 22.83
N LEU A 127 7.36 12.30 23.82
CA LEU A 127 6.59 11.29 24.57
C LEU A 127 5.50 11.97 25.40
N LEU A 128 4.24 11.74 25.01
CA LEU A 128 3.05 12.21 25.69
C LEU A 128 2.80 11.30 26.90
N LYS A 129 2.95 11.84 28.11
CA LYS A 129 2.81 11.04 29.34
C LYS A 129 1.34 10.74 29.59
N VAL A 130 1.02 9.46 29.85
CA VAL A 130 -0.34 9.01 30.17
C VAL A 130 -0.42 8.58 31.62
N ARG A 131 0.36 7.55 31.99
CA ARG A 131 0.47 6.98 33.35
C ARG A 131 -0.87 6.54 33.94
N GLN A 132 -1.71 5.94 33.10
CA GLN A 132 -3.04 5.47 33.45
C GLN A 132 -3.35 4.19 32.68
N LYS A 133 -4.16 3.31 33.26
CA LYS A 133 -4.75 2.18 32.52
C LYS A 133 -5.86 2.70 31.64
N ALA A 134 -5.99 2.13 30.44
CA ALA A 134 -7.07 2.48 29.54
C ALA A 134 -7.61 1.24 28.85
N SER A 135 -8.92 1.11 28.80
CA SER A 135 -9.58 0.10 27.97
C SER A 135 -9.58 0.50 26.50
N ARG A 136 -9.74 1.80 26.21
CA ARG A 136 -9.82 2.37 24.86
C ARG A 136 -9.14 3.73 24.79
N LEU A 137 -8.67 4.06 23.60
CA LEU A 137 -8.22 5.42 23.25
C LEU A 137 -9.01 5.93 22.04
N TYR A 138 -9.24 7.24 22.01
CA TYR A 138 -9.82 7.98 20.90
C TYR A 138 -8.84 9.05 20.46
N PHE A 139 -8.43 8.99 19.20
CA PHE A 139 -7.49 9.93 18.60
C PHE A 139 -8.25 10.90 17.70
N LEU A 140 -8.24 12.19 18.07
CA LEU A 140 -8.77 13.26 17.24
C LEU A 140 -7.63 13.76 16.33
N HIS A 141 -7.71 13.43 15.05
CA HIS A 141 -6.63 13.69 14.10
C HIS A 141 -7.15 14.05 12.71
N ALA A 142 -6.23 14.51 11.85
CA ALA A 142 -6.49 14.81 10.45
C ALA A 142 -5.22 14.58 9.63
N ALA A 143 -5.33 14.71 8.30
CA ALA A 143 -4.18 14.74 7.42
C ALA A 143 -4.32 15.85 6.37
N GLY A 144 -3.22 16.51 6.00
CA GLY A 144 -3.13 17.34 4.80
C GLY A 144 -2.55 16.55 3.64
N TRP A 145 -2.94 16.89 2.41
CA TRP A 145 -2.56 16.18 1.17
C TRP A 145 -2.95 14.70 1.13
N ASP A 146 -2.94 14.15 -0.07
CA ASP A 146 -3.31 12.76 -0.31
C ASP A 146 -2.11 11.82 -0.15
N ALA A 147 -2.36 10.61 0.30
CA ALA A 147 -1.42 9.49 0.28
C ALA A 147 -2.03 8.31 -0.47
N ASP A 148 -1.23 7.30 -0.77
CA ASP A 148 -1.73 6.10 -1.45
C ASP A 148 -2.79 5.40 -0.58
N PHE A 149 -3.75 4.75 -1.24
CA PHE A 149 -4.84 4.06 -0.54
C PHE A 149 -4.30 3.00 0.43
N LEU A 150 -4.73 3.06 1.70
CA LEU A 150 -4.25 2.22 2.82
C LEU A 150 -2.77 2.37 3.18
N GLN A 151 -2.05 3.33 2.58
CA GLN A 151 -0.70 3.67 3.00
C GLN A 151 -0.72 4.17 4.44
N THR A 152 0.23 3.70 5.24
CA THR A 152 0.34 4.16 6.62
C THR A 152 1.08 5.49 6.64
N ILE A 153 0.40 6.57 7.03
CA ILE A 153 0.93 7.95 7.01
C ILE A 153 1.57 8.36 8.34
N ALA A 154 1.14 7.72 9.42
CA ALA A 154 1.72 7.86 10.76
C ALA A 154 1.46 6.60 11.58
N HIS A 155 2.11 6.46 12.72
CA HIS A 155 1.82 5.44 13.72
C HIS A 155 1.76 6.08 15.10
N TYR A 156 0.81 5.66 15.93
CA TYR A 156 0.91 5.87 17.38
C TYR A 156 1.71 4.72 17.99
N VAL A 157 2.75 5.06 18.74
CA VAL A 157 3.53 4.12 19.55
C VAL A 157 3.01 4.24 20.98
N ILE A 158 2.31 3.21 21.45
CA ILE A 158 1.78 3.10 22.81
C ILE A 158 2.77 2.28 23.63
N SER A 159 3.42 2.89 24.62
CA SER A 159 4.38 2.21 25.49
C SER A 159 3.75 1.93 26.85
N TYR A 160 3.86 0.69 27.32
CA TYR A 160 3.32 0.24 28.60
C TYR A 160 4.38 0.20 29.69
N SER A 161 3.91 0.23 30.93
CA SER A 161 4.74 0.15 32.15
C SER A 161 5.60 -1.11 32.27
N ASP A 162 5.28 -2.19 31.55
CA ASP A 162 6.10 -3.42 31.50
C ASP A 162 7.29 -3.33 30.52
N GLY A 163 7.46 -2.18 29.85
CA GLY A 163 8.46 -1.93 28.82
C GLY A 163 8.09 -2.43 27.42
N SER A 164 6.91 -3.03 27.25
CA SER A 164 6.40 -3.40 25.93
C SER A 164 5.77 -2.20 25.20
N SER A 165 5.69 -2.29 23.87
CA SER A 165 5.03 -1.26 23.04
C SER A 165 4.08 -1.89 22.02
N THR A 166 3.06 -1.13 21.61
CA THR A 166 2.15 -1.47 20.52
C THR A 166 2.14 -0.34 19.50
N PHE A 167 2.13 -0.71 18.22
CA PHE A 167 2.08 0.23 17.10
C PHE A 167 0.66 0.27 16.54
N VAL A 168 0.05 1.45 16.53
CA VAL A 168 -1.27 1.70 15.96
C VAL A 168 -1.08 2.48 14.65
N PRO A 169 -1.16 1.82 13.48
CA PRO A 169 -0.99 2.51 12.21
C PRO A 169 -2.18 3.45 11.95
N VAL A 170 -1.88 4.64 11.43
CA VAL A 170 -2.86 5.58 10.86
C VAL A 170 -2.77 5.44 9.34
N LYS A 171 -3.74 4.76 8.73
CA LYS A 171 -3.79 4.51 7.29
C LYS A 171 -4.65 5.54 6.57
N PHE A 172 -4.13 6.09 5.48
CA PHE A 172 -4.89 6.95 4.60
C PHE A 172 -6.05 6.18 3.96
N ALA A 173 -7.21 6.83 3.85
CA ALA A 173 -8.47 6.25 3.38
C ALA A 173 -9.05 5.08 4.20
N LYS A 174 -8.57 4.88 5.44
CA LYS A 174 -9.17 3.95 6.42
C LYS A 174 -9.26 4.52 7.83
N ASP A 175 -8.26 5.28 8.25
CA ASP A 175 -8.20 5.85 9.59
C ASP A 175 -8.28 7.39 9.54
N THR A 176 -7.96 8.01 8.39
CA THR A 176 -8.21 9.42 8.08
C THR A 176 -8.24 9.62 6.56
N TYR A 177 -8.77 10.75 6.08
CA TYR A 177 -8.52 11.28 4.73
C TYR A 177 -7.79 12.62 4.83
N ASN A 178 -7.55 13.22 3.67
CA ASN A 178 -7.28 14.65 3.55
C ASN A 178 -8.40 15.44 4.25
N PHE A 179 -8.00 16.43 5.05
CA PHE A 179 -8.92 17.29 5.78
C PHE A 179 -9.76 18.12 4.82
N TRP A 180 -9.24 18.44 3.62
CA TRP A 180 -10.04 18.97 2.53
C TRP A 180 -10.96 17.87 2.00
N VAL A 181 -12.26 18.06 2.24
CA VAL A 181 -13.29 17.14 1.76
C VAL A 181 -14.09 17.76 0.62
N ASN A 182 -14.39 16.98 -0.41
CA ASN A 182 -15.35 17.41 -1.44
C ASN A 182 -16.75 17.47 -0.81
N ALA A 183 -17.66 18.28 -1.36
CA ALA A 183 -19.03 18.47 -0.85
C ALA A 183 -19.89 17.18 -0.76
N SER A 184 -19.34 16.04 -1.21
CA SER A 184 -19.94 14.71 -1.20
C SER A 184 -19.28 13.72 -0.24
N VAL A 185 -18.26 14.10 0.54
CA VAL A 185 -17.59 13.18 1.47
C VAL A 185 -18.49 12.92 2.68
N THR A 186 -19.25 11.84 2.56
CA THR A 186 -20.05 11.20 3.61
C THR A 186 -19.40 9.91 4.12
N ASN A 187 -18.23 9.55 3.59
CA ASN A 187 -17.59 8.27 3.86
C ASN A 187 -16.72 8.37 5.11
N CYS A 188 -17.19 7.75 6.19
CA CYS A 188 -16.32 7.38 7.30
C CYS A 188 -15.24 6.42 6.78
N PRO A 189 -13.96 6.68 7.05
CA PRO A 189 -12.84 5.86 6.56
C PRO A 189 -12.95 4.38 6.95
N SER A 190 -13.54 4.08 8.11
CA SER A 190 -13.78 2.72 8.60
C SER A 190 -14.89 2.69 9.67
N ASN A 191 -15.16 1.52 10.23
CA ASN A 191 -16.07 1.41 11.39
C ASN A 191 -15.45 2.04 12.65
N ASP A 192 -14.13 1.96 12.79
CA ASP A 192 -13.38 2.47 13.94
C ASP A 192 -13.04 3.96 13.82
N THR A 193 -13.25 4.60 12.66
CA THR A 193 -13.05 6.04 12.48
C THR A 193 -14.30 6.72 11.96
N LYS A 194 -14.71 7.79 12.62
CA LYS A 194 -15.83 8.63 12.19
C LYS A 194 -15.40 10.07 11.95
N ILE A 195 -16.17 10.82 11.16
CA ILE A 195 -16.03 12.27 11.09
C ILE A 195 -16.50 12.85 12.42
N ALA A 196 -15.57 13.40 13.20
CA ALA A 196 -15.83 14.00 14.50
C ALA A 196 -16.51 15.36 14.36
N TRP A 197 -16.04 16.13 13.37
CA TRP A 197 -16.47 17.47 13.09
C TRP A 197 -16.26 17.78 11.62
N SER A 198 -17.16 18.58 11.04
CA SER A 198 -17.02 19.13 9.70
C SER A 198 -17.38 20.61 9.69
N GLY A 199 -16.79 21.34 8.74
CA GLY A 199 -17.05 22.75 8.53
C GLY A 199 -16.63 23.19 7.14
N THR A 200 -16.55 24.49 6.92
CA THR A 200 -16.16 25.08 5.64
C THR A 200 -15.25 26.26 5.91
N ASN A 201 -14.04 26.24 5.35
CA ASN A 201 -13.14 27.39 5.33
C ASN A 201 -13.39 28.22 4.06
N PRO A 202 -12.74 29.39 3.87
CA PRO A 202 -12.97 30.25 2.71
C PRO A 202 -12.80 29.57 1.33
N TYR A 203 -12.10 28.45 1.27
CA TYR A 203 -11.83 27.72 0.03
C TYR A 203 -12.70 26.48 -0.11
N VAL A 204 -12.84 25.69 0.96
CA VAL A 204 -13.23 24.29 0.86
C VAL A 204 -14.00 23.77 2.09
N PRO A 205 -14.89 22.78 1.92
CA PRO A 205 -15.37 21.97 3.04
C PRO A 205 -14.22 21.20 3.67
N ILE A 206 -14.23 21.08 4.99
CA ILE A 206 -13.20 20.41 5.78
C ILE A 206 -13.78 19.43 6.81
N ALA A 207 -13.02 18.41 7.17
CA ALA A 207 -13.41 17.42 8.18
C ALA A 207 -12.24 17.00 9.08
N ILE A 208 -12.57 16.70 10.33
CA ILE A 208 -11.67 16.14 11.35
C ILE A 208 -12.20 14.77 11.76
N TYR A 209 -11.29 13.82 12.01
CA TYR A 209 -11.62 12.42 12.23
C TYR A 209 -11.34 12.02 13.67
N LEU A 210 -12.22 11.19 14.24
CA LEU A 210 -12.06 10.58 15.55
C LEU A 210 -11.90 9.07 15.36
N MET A 211 -10.68 8.58 15.56
CA MET A 211 -10.34 7.16 15.46
C MET A 211 -10.41 6.49 16.85
N LYS A 212 -11.23 5.45 16.97
CA LYS A 212 -11.32 4.54 18.12
C LYS A 212 -10.23 3.47 18.03
N TRP A 213 -9.61 3.17 19.15
CA TRP A 213 -8.67 2.07 19.30
C TRP A 213 -8.92 1.29 20.59
N GLU A 214 -9.09 -0.02 20.45
CA GLU A 214 -9.22 -0.96 21.56
C GLU A 214 -7.83 -1.31 22.09
N ASN A 215 -7.60 -1.10 23.39
CA ASN A 215 -6.34 -1.48 24.00
C ASN A 215 -6.28 -3.00 24.15
N PRO A 216 -5.31 -3.71 23.52
CA PRO A 216 -5.17 -5.15 23.67
C PRO A 216 -4.67 -5.58 25.06
N LYS A 217 -4.15 -4.64 25.85
CA LYS A 217 -3.62 -4.86 27.21
C LYS A 217 -4.21 -3.86 28.21
N PRO A 218 -5.53 -3.88 28.44
CA PRO A 218 -6.21 -2.91 29.32
C PRO A 218 -5.76 -2.99 30.78
N GLU A 219 -5.22 -4.14 31.20
CA GLU A 219 -4.71 -4.39 32.55
C GLU A 219 -3.39 -3.67 32.84
N LEU A 220 -2.62 -3.31 31.81
CA LEU A 220 -1.35 -2.63 31.93
C LEU A 220 -1.53 -1.10 31.86
N GLU A 221 -0.74 -0.39 32.66
CA GLU A 221 -0.67 1.06 32.60
C GLU A 221 0.02 1.50 31.31
N ILE A 222 -0.58 2.42 30.56
CA ILE A 222 0.05 3.10 29.42
C ILE A 222 0.98 4.17 29.99
N GLU A 223 2.28 4.02 29.78
CA GLU A 223 3.28 4.97 30.27
C GLU A 223 3.33 6.22 29.40
N SER A 224 3.40 6.04 28.07
CA SER A 224 3.42 7.15 27.13
C SER A 224 2.88 6.79 25.74
N ILE A 225 2.48 7.82 25.01
CA ILE A 225 2.06 7.77 23.62
C ILE A 225 2.98 8.66 22.79
N GLN A 226 3.36 8.21 21.60
CA GLN A 226 4.09 9.02 20.63
C GLN A 226 3.44 8.90 19.26
N MET A 227 3.24 10.01 18.55
CA MET A 227 2.83 9.94 17.14
C MET A 227 4.06 10.14 16.26
N VAL A 228 4.29 9.23 15.31
CA VAL A 228 5.45 9.21 14.42
C VAL A 228 4.99 9.23 12.97
N SER A 229 5.49 10.18 12.17
CA SER A 229 5.22 10.26 10.73
C SER A 229 5.94 9.13 9.98
N SER A 230 5.24 8.53 9.02
CA SER A 230 5.81 7.55 8.10
C SER A 230 6.60 8.18 6.95
N ARG A 231 6.72 9.52 6.92
CA ARG A 231 7.41 10.28 5.85
C ARG A 231 6.82 10.02 4.46
N THR A 232 5.50 10.09 4.39
CA THR A 232 4.72 9.97 3.15
C THR A 232 4.35 11.35 2.58
N ASN A 233 3.65 11.39 1.45
CA ASN A 233 3.11 12.63 0.89
C ASN A 233 2.06 13.31 1.81
N ALA A 234 1.28 12.53 2.57
CA ALA A 234 0.34 13.11 3.53
C ALA A 234 1.06 13.70 4.76
N VAL A 235 0.53 14.82 5.26
CA VAL A 235 0.98 15.56 6.44
C VAL A 235 0.08 15.20 7.63
N PRO A 236 0.52 14.40 8.61
CA PRO A 236 -0.31 13.96 9.73
C PRO A 236 -0.49 15.05 10.78
N ILE A 237 -1.69 15.16 11.36
CA ILE A 237 -2.06 16.20 12.32
C ILE A 237 -2.77 15.59 13.53
N LEU A 238 -2.35 15.93 14.74
CA LEU A 238 -2.98 15.52 16.01
C LEU A 238 -3.59 16.73 16.73
N LEU A 239 -4.86 16.60 17.13
CA LEU A 239 -5.61 17.65 17.84
C LEU A 239 -5.91 17.31 19.30
N ALA A 240 -6.22 16.04 19.62
CA ALA A 240 -6.49 15.60 20.99
C ALA A 240 -6.42 14.06 21.10
N ILE A 241 -6.23 13.56 22.33
CA ILE A 241 -6.37 12.14 22.65
C ILE A 241 -7.19 12.02 23.95
N THR A 242 -8.24 11.20 23.91
CA THR A 242 -9.08 10.87 25.06
C THR A 242 -8.98 9.38 25.34
N GLY A 243 -8.80 8.98 26.59
CA GLY A 243 -8.85 7.59 27.01
C GLY A 243 -10.06 7.28 27.89
N ILE A 244 -10.46 6.01 27.92
CA ILE A 244 -11.42 5.47 28.88
C ILE A 244 -10.65 4.64 29.89
N GLY A 245 -10.84 4.90 31.19
CA GLY A 245 -10.22 4.18 32.30
C GLY A 245 -10.64 2.70 32.44
N ASP A 246 -10.45 2.13 33.64
CA ASP A 246 -10.80 0.74 33.93
C ASP A 246 -12.31 0.49 33.73
N SER A 247 -12.62 -0.40 32.79
CA SER A 247 -13.95 -0.65 32.24
C SER A 247 -14.77 -1.66 33.04
N SER A 248 -14.18 -2.27 34.07
CA SER A 248 -14.77 -3.39 34.82
C SER A 248 -16.09 -3.05 35.53
N GLU A 249 -16.32 -1.78 35.90
CA GLU A 249 -17.58 -1.34 36.55
C GLU A 249 -18.61 -0.72 35.58
N ASN A 250 -18.25 -0.46 34.32
CA ASN A 250 -19.04 0.38 33.39
C ASN A 250 -19.38 -0.30 32.05
N GLN A 251 -19.49 -1.62 32.03
CA GLN A 251 -19.67 -2.38 30.77
C GLN A 251 -20.98 -2.05 30.03
N ASP A 252 -22.06 -1.75 30.76
CA ASP A 252 -23.32 -1.28 30.17
C ASP A 252 -23.19 0.12 29.55
N HIS A 253 -22.42 1.01 30.17
CA HIS A 253 -22.10 2.34 29.63
C HIS A 253 -21.25 2.25 28.37
N LEU A 254 -20.29 1.33 28.31
CA LEU A 254 -19.49 1.08 27.10
C LEU A 254 -20.33 0.56 25.94
N LEU A 255 -21.27 -0.37 26.20
CA LEU A 255 -22.21 -0.85 25.18
C LEU A 255 -23.16 0.26 24.70
N LEU A 256 -23.54 1.18 25.60
CA LEU A 256 -24.35 2.34 25.24
C LEU A 256 -23.53 3.34 24.41
N LEU A 257 -22.26 3.55 24.78
CA LEU A 257 -21.33 4.42 24.07
C LEU A 257 -20.99 3.86 22.68
N ASP A 258 -20.77 2.55 22.54
CA ASP A 258 -20.60 1.90 21.23
C ASP A 258 -21.85 2.08 20.38
N ARG A 259 -23.05 1.88 20.96
CA ARG A 259 -24.30 2.19 20.24
C ARG A 259 -24.39 3.65 19.82
N TYR A 260 -23.93 4.60 20.63
CA TYR A 260 -23.93 6.02 20.27
C TYR A 260 -22.88 6.38 19.21
N TYR A 261 -21.66 5.86 19.34
CA TYR A 261 -20.57 6.06 18.40
C TYR A 261 -20.89 5.43 17.04
N ASP A 262 -21.52 4.26 17.03
CA ASP A 262 -21.93 3.53 15.83
C ASP A 262 -23.24 4.09 15.23
N ALA A 263 -24.17 4.58 16.07
CA ALA A 263 -25.41 5.22 15.63
C ALA A 263 -25.28 6.72 15.35
N ALA A 264 -24.10 7.31 15.57
CA ALA A 264 -23.89 8.72 15.33
C ALA A 264 -24.27 9.07 13.88
N PRO A 265 -25.13 10.07 13.66
CA PRO A 265 -25.59 10.40 12.33
C PRO A 265 -24.39 10.66 11.43
N ARG A 266 -24.38 10.07 10.23
CA ARG A 266 -23.58 10.63 9.14
C ARG A 266 -23.87 12.15 9.13
N PRO A 267 -22.86 13.03 8.98
CA PRO A 267 -23.11 14.46 8.93
C PRO A 267 -24.30 14.69 8.00
N PRO A 268 -25.26 15.54 8.38
CA PRO A 268 -26.40 15.81 7.52
C PRO A 268 -25.80 16.12 6.16
N SER A 269 -26.16 15.32 5.15
CA SER A 269 -25.98 15.75 3.78
C SER A 269 -26.53 17.17 3.76
N THR A 270 -25.65 18.16 3.54
CA THR A 270 -26.02 19.54 3.23
C THR A 270 -27.32 19.44 2.47
N PRO A 271 -28.44 19.98 2.99
CA PRO A 271 -29.79 19.52 2.68
C PRO A 271 -29.78 19.19 1.23
N GLU A 272 -29.78 17.87 0.96
CA GLU A 272 -29.63 17.29 -0.36
C GLU A 272 -30.41 18.23 -1.23
N LYS A 273 -29.68 19.05 -2.02
CA LYS A 273 -30.26 20.17 -2.73
C LYS A 273 -31.35 19.52 -3.51
N ALA A 274 -32.60 19.66 -3.04
CA ALA A 274 -33.62 18.60 -3.08
C ALA A 274 -33.22 17.63 -4.18
N ALA A 275 -32.87 16.37 -3.86
CA ALA A 275 -33.05 15.37 -4.90
C ALA A 275 -34.51 15.57 -5.26
N LEU A 276 -34.70 16.37 -6.31
CA LEU A 276 -35.87 16.46 -7.11
C LEU A 276 -35.98 14.99 -7.39
N LEU A 277 -36.88 14.32 -6.66
CA LEU A 277 -37.42 13.04 -7.06
C LEU A 277 -37.49 13.19 -8.56
N PRO A 278 -36.61 12.49 -9.28
CA PRO A 278 -36.33 12.88 -10.65
C PRO A 278 -37.69 12.81 -11.33
N PRO A 279 -38.13 13.94 -11.92
CA PRO A 279 -39.53 14.33 -11.93
C PRO A 279 -40.36 13.11 -12.27
N THR A 280 -41.22 12.68 -11.34
CA THR A 280 -42.14 11.59 -11.59
C THR A 280 -43.08 12.09 -12.68
N VAL A 281 -42.72 11.82 -13.94
CA VAL A 281 -43.48 12.34 -15.08
C VAL A 281 -44.68 11.42 -15.22
N LYS A 282 -45.80 11.82 -14.63
CA LYS A 282 -47.09 11.16 -14.89
C LYS A 282 -47.48 11.48 -16.33
N ARG A 283 -47.47 10.46 -17.18
CA ARG A 283 -47.92 10.56 -18.56
C ARG A 283 -49.44 10.43 -18.61
N ALA A 284 -50.05 11.00 -19.66
CA ALA A 284 -51.50 10.99 -19.84
C ALA A 284 -52.08 9.57 -20.10
N ASP A 285 -51.23 8.59 -20.37
CA ASP A 285 -51.56 7.18 -20.60
C ASP A 285 -51.58 6.33 -19.32
N GLY A 286 -51.35 6.93 -18.14
CA GLY A 286 -51.31 6.25 -16.85
C GLY A 286 -49.97 5.62 -16.49
N LEU A 287 -48.93 5.79 -17.33
CA LEU A 287 -47.57 5.37 -17.03
C LEU A 287 -46.82 6.48 -16.27
N ILE A 288 -45.88 6.06 -15.45
CA ILE A 288 -45.01 6.90 -14.66
C ILE A 288 -43.58 6.67 -15.14
N THR A 289 -42.81 7.74 -15.32
CA THR A 289 -41.36 7.63 -15.50
C THR A 289 -40.64 8.02 -14.21
N GLU A 290 -39.86 7.10 -13.65
CA GLU A 290 -38.95 7.33 -12.52
C GLU A 290 -37.49 7.15 -12.98
N PHE A 291 -36.58 7.87 -12.32
CA PHE A 291 -35.15 7.74 -12.57
C PHE A 291 -34.47 7.16 -11.33
N TYR A 292 -33.72 6.09 -11.52
CA TYR A 292 -33.01 5.42 -10.44
C TYR A 292 -31.51 5.48 -10.67
N ARG A 293 -30.76 6.05 -9.72
CA ARG A 293 -29.30 6.09 -9.79
C ARG A 293 -28.71 4.88 -9.08
N LEU A 294 -27.86 4.13 -9.79
CA LEU A 294 -27.14 3.00 -9.21
C LEU A 294 -25.83 3.47 -8.57
N ASN A 295 -25.51 2.93 -7.40
CA ASN A 295 -24.34 3.28 -6.60
C ASN A 295 -23.24 2.22 -6.63
N HIS A 296 -23.58 0.95 -6.82
CA HIS A 296 -22.65 -0.17 -6.68
C HIS A 296 -22.52 -1.00 -7.96
N THR A 297 -23.52 -0.95 -8.85
CA THR A 297 -23.50 -1.68 -10.13
C THR A 297 -23.65 -0.72 -11.32
N LYS A 298 -23.16 -1.14 -12.49
CA LYS A 298 -23.33 -0.41 -13.75
C LYS A 298 -24.73 -0.64 -14.32
N ALA A 299 -25.40 0.42 -14.75
CA ALA A 299 -26.75 0.36 -15.34
C ALA A 299 -26.87 -0.61 -16.54
N PRO A 300 -25.91 -0.65 -17.49
CA PRO A 300 -25.96 -1.62 -18.59
C PRO A 300 -25.92 -3.10 -18.16
N ASN A 301 -25.32 -3.42 -17.00
CA ASN A 301 -25.19 -4.80 -16.53
C ASN A 301 -26.51 -5.35 -15.97
N ILE A 302 -27.33 -4.48 -15.38
CA ILE A 302 -28.61 -4.85 -14.74
C ILE A 302 -29.78 -4.76 -15.73
N LEU A 303 -29.69 -3.89 -16.73
CA LEU A 303 -30.76 -3.65 -17.72
C LEU A 303 -31.35 -4.94 -18.32
N PRO A 304 -30.57 -5.93 -18.79
CA PRO A 304 -31.12 -7.16 -19.37
C PRO A 304 -31.98 -7.99 -18.40
N LEU A 305 -31.75 -7.85 -17.09
CA LEU A 305 -32.53 -8.51 -16.05
C LEU A 305 -33.86 -7.78 -15.83
N LEU A 306 -33.82 -6.46 -15.72
CA LEU A 306 -35.00 -5.63 -15.47
C LEU A 306 -35.96 -5.59 -16.65
N LEU A 307 -35.46 -5.69 -17.89
CA LEU A 307 -36.30 -5.78 -19.09
C LEU A 307 -37.25 -6.99 -19.07
N LYS A 308 -36.99 -8.01 -18.24
CA LYS A 308 -37.90 -9.16 -18.05
C LYS A 308 -39.04 -8.89 -17.06
N TRP A 309 -38.94 -7.82 -16.27
CA TRP A 309 -39.90 -7.45 -15.24
C TRP A 309 -40.75 -6.23 -15.62
N LYS A 310 -40.50 -5.62 -16.78
CA LYS A 310 -41.35 -4.57 -17.31
C LYS A 310 -42.72 -5.11 -17.75
N THR A 311 -43.75 -4.29 -17.71
CA THR A 311 -45.03 -4.62 -18.34
C THR A 311 -44.96 -4.52 -19.87
N GLU A 312 -46.01 -4.98 -20.55
CA GLU A 312 -46.09 -4.91 -22.03
C GLU A 312 -45.93 -3.46 -22.55
N LYS A 313 -46.45 -2.48 -21.80
CA LYS A 313 -46.38 -1.05 -22.12
C LYS A 313 -45.19 -0.31 -21.48
N GLY A 314 -44.47 -0.96 -20.57
CA GLY A 314 -43.32 -0.37 -19.88
C GLY A 314 -42.04 -0.39 -20.72
N ASP A 315 -41.12 0.52 -20.41
CA ASP A 315 -39.80 0.61 -21.01
C ASP A 315 -38.74 0.97 -19.97
N ILE A 316 -37.54 0.41 -20.11
CA ILE A 316 -36.42 0.65 -19.20
C ILE A 316 -35.19 0.98 -20.03
N VAL A 317 -34.56 2.11 -19.75
CA VAL A 317 -33.40 2.61 -20.48
C VAL A 317 -32.26 2.88 -19.51
N ALA A 318 -31.06 2.38 -19.82
CA ALA A 318 -29.86 2.69 -19.04
C ALA A 318 -29.09 3.85 -19.66
N SER A 319 -28.75 4.84 -18.83
CA SER A 319 -27.74 5.86 -19.15
C SER A 319 -26.41 5.43 -18.54
N GLU A 320 -25.44 5.08 -19.38
CA GLU A 320 -24.10 4.68 -18.93
C GLU A 320 -23.33 5.88 -18.35
N GLU A 321 -23.38 7.05 -19.00
CA GLU A 321 -22.67 8.25 -18.58
C GLU A 321 -23.06 8.72 -17.18
N LEU A 322 -24.35 8.61 -16.83
CA LEU A 322 -24.88 9.05 -15.53
C LEU A 322 -25.03 7.89 -14.54
N ASN A 323 -24.81 6.65 -14.97
CA ASN A 323 -25.11 5.42 -14.24
C ASN A 323 -26.54 5.40 -13.65
N MET A 324 -27.52 5.71 -14.50
CA MET A 324 -28.94 5.78 -14.11
C MET A 324 -29.81 4.87 -14.97
N LEU A 325 -30.93 4.43 -14.42
CA LEU A 325 -32.01 3.75 -15.12
C LEU A 325 -33.20 4.70 -15.22
N LEU A 326 -33.70 4.94 -16.43
CA LEU A 326 -35.05 5.46 -16.65
C LEU A 326 -35.99 4.27 -16.67
N ILE A 327 -36.96 4.26 -15.78
CA ILE A 327 -37.98 3.22 -15.69
C ILE A 327 -39.31 3.88 -15.99
N THR A 328 -39.93 3.51 -17.10
CA THR A 328 -41.28 3.96 -17.45
C THR A 328 -42.22 2.77 -17.35
N ASP A 329 -43.11 2.76 -16.36
CA ASP A 329 -44.08 1.68 -16.18
C ASP A 329 -45.29 2.14 -15.34
N THR A 330 -46.20 1.22 -15.03
CA THR A 330 -47.28 1.40 -14.05
C THR A 330 -46.70 1.61 -12.64
N GLU A 331 -47.40 2.39 -11.80
CA GLU A 331 -46.98 2.71 -10.43
C GLU A 331 -46.68 1.45 -9.60
N GLU A 332 -47.51 0.41 -9.73
CA GLU A 332 -47.35 -0.87 -9.05
C GLU A 332 -46.09 -1.62 -9.51
N ASN A 333 -45.80 -1.66 -10.82
CA ASN A 333 -44.62 -2.37 -11.33
C ASN A 333 -43.31 -1.64 -11.02
N ILE A 334 -43.34 -0.30 -10.99
CA ILE A 334 -42.19 0.50 -10.55
C ILE A 334 -41.82 0.16 -9.11
N GLN A 335 -42.80 -0.03 -8.22
CA GLN A 335 -42.54 -0.44 -6.84
C GLN A 335 -41.81 -1.79 -6.78
N ILE A 336 -42.24 -2.77 -7.58
CA ILE A 336 -41.61 -4.10 -7.67
C ILE A 336 -40.17 -3.98 -8.18
N ILE A 337 -39.95 -3.15 -9.21
CA ILE A 337 -38.61 -2.91 -9.77
C ILE A 337 -37.71 -2.22 -8.74
N ASN A 338 -38.23 -1.22 -8.01
CA ASN A 338 -37.50 -0.52 -6.94
C ASN A 338 -37.10 -1.47 -5.80
N ASP A 339 -38.03 -2.32 -5.34
CA ASP A 339 -37.75 -3.34 -4.33
C ASP A 339 -36.64 -4.29 -4.80
N ALA A 340 -36.69 -4.72 -6.06
CA ALA A 340 -35.65 -5.58 -6.60
C ALA A 340 -34.30 -4.86 -6.75
N LEU A 341 -34.30 -3.58 -7.10
CA LEU A 341 -33.10 -2.75 -7.17
C LEU A 341 -32.41 -2.61 -5.81
N THR A 342 -33.14 -2.57 -4.70
CA THR A 342 -32.54 -2.56 -3.34
C THR A 342 -31.74 -3.83 -3.03
N VAL A 343 -32.08 -4.95 -3.67
CA VAL A 343 -31.39 -6.24 -3.50
C VAL A 343 -30.20 -6.35 -4.47
N LEU A 344 -30.35 -5.83 -5.68
CA LEU A 344 -29.37 -5.93 -6.75
C LEU A 344 -28.23 -4.91 -6.62
N ASP A 345 -28.51 -3.68 -6.21
CA ASP A 345 -27.51 -2.62 -6.05
C ASP A 345 -26.87 -2.66 -4.65
N LYS A 346 -26.16 -3.75 -4.36
CA LYS A 346 -25.40 -3.93 -3.11
C LYS A 346 -23.90 -3.82 -3.36
N PRO A 347 -23.12 -3.37 -2.35
CA PRO A 347 -21.66 -3.37 -2.47
C PRO A 347 -21.14 -4.78 -2.73
N GLY A 348 -20.34 -4.93 -3.79
CA GLY A 348 -19.68 -6.19 -4.11
C GLY A 348 -18.68 -6.57 -3.02
N ARG A 349 -18.67 -7.85 -2.63
CA ARG A 349 -17.65 -8.39 -1.72
C ARG A 349 -16.28 -8.33 -2.39
N GLN A 350 -15.24 -8.05 -1.61
CA GLN A 350 -13.86 -8.00 -2.07
C GLN A 350 -13.07 -9.17 -1.47
N VAL A 351 -12.08 -9.64 -2.22
CA VAL A 351 -11.17 -10.70 -1.79
C VAL A 351 -9.75 -10.18 -1.92
N MET A 352 -9.02 -10.18 -0.81
CA MET A 352 -7.58 -9.98 -0.81
C MET A 352 -6.91 -11.31 -1.11
N ILE A 353 -6.01 -11.36 -2.08
CA ILE A 353 -5.20 -12.55 -2.35
C ILE A 353 -3.75 -12.24 -2.00
N GLU A 354 -3.20 -13.03 -1.08
CA GLU A 354 -1.78 -13.07 -0.76
C GLU A 354 -1.15 -14.26 -1.47
N ALA A 355 -0.09 -14.03 -2.23
CA ALA A 355 0.75 -15.10 -2.78
C ALA A 355 2.10 -15.11 -2.11
N LYS A 356 2.67 -16.29 -1.84
CA LYS A 356 4.08 -16.44 -1.47
C LYS A 356 4.76 -17.36 -2.45
N ILE A 357 5.86 -16.88 -3.01
CA ILE A 357 6.65 -17.62 -3.98
C ILE A 357 8.01 -17.88 -3.34
N VAL A 358 8.36 -19.16 -3.21
CA VAL A 358 9.58 -19.59 -2.55
C VAL A 358 10.40 -20.39 -3.54
N GLU A 359 11.57 -19.88 -3.93
CA GLU A 359 12.56 -20.62 -4.71
C GLU A 359 13.78 -20.91 -3.83
N VAL A 360 14.15 -22.19 -3.76
CA VAL A 360 15.35 -22.67 -3.08
C VAL A 360 16.25 -23.32 -4.12
N THR A 361 17.43 -22.74 -4.35
CA THR A 361 18.45 -23.31 -5.23
C THR A 361 19.63 -23.76 -4.40
N LYS A 362 20.00 -25.03 -4.55
CA LYS A 362 21.14 -25.66 -3.90
C LYS A 362 22.14 -26.11 -4.96
N GLU A 363 23.37 -25.64 -4.82
CA GLU A 363 24.48 -25.95 -5.71
C GLU A 363 25.55 -26.69 -4.92
N SER A 364 26.07 -27.76 -5.50
CA SER A 364 27.21 -28.51 -4.97
C SER A 364 28.16 -28.80 -6.12
N ASP A 365 29.36 -28.25 -6.04
CA ASP A 365 30.43 -28.48 -7.01
C ASP A 365 31.60 -29.18 -6.32
N LEU A 366 32.10 -30.23 -6.98
CA LEU A 366 33.30 -30.96 -6.58
C LEU A 366 34.21 -31.07 -7.80
N GLU A 367 35.41 -30.49 -7.68
CA GLU A 367 36.46 -30.59 -8.69
C GLU A 367 37.72 -31.19 -8.07
N LEU A 368 38.22 -32.27 -8.66
CA LEU A 368 39.44 -32.96 -8.27
C LEU A 368 40.23 -33.33 -9.52
N GLY A 369 41.46 -32.84 -9.65
CA GLY A 369 42.27 -33.16 -10.83
C GLY A 369 43.76 -32.93 -10.65
N VAL A 370 44.54 -33.70 -11.42
CA VAL A 370 45.98 -33.53 -11.55
C VAL A 370 46.28 -33.06 -12.97
N GLU A 371 46.99 -31.96 -13.09
CA GLU A 371 47.44 -31.37 -14.35
C GLU A 371 48.96 -31.58 -14.48
N LEU A 372 49.39 -32.20 -15.59
CA LEU A 372 50.79 -32.49 -15.88
C LEU A 372 51.19 -31.79 -17.16
N GLN A 373 52.29 -31.04 -17.13
CA GLN A 373 52.82 -30.33 -18.30
C GLN A 373 54.30 -30.63 -18.50
N TYR A 374 54.70 -30.91 -19.74
CA TYR A 374 56.09 -31.10 -20.13
C TYR A 374 56.53 -29.97 -21.07
N LEU A 375 57.53 -29.21 -20.65
CA LEU A 375 58.10 -28.06 -21.37
C LEU A 375 59.52 -28.40 -21.80
N ARG A 376 59.85 -28.36 -23.09
CA ARG A 376 61.24 -28.43 -23.55
C ARG A 376 61.77 -27.03 -23.86
N PRO A 377 62.93 -26.61 -23.30
CA PRO A 377 63.64 -25.46 -23.84
C PRO A 377 64.27 -25.89 -25.17
N THR A 378 64.02 -25.16 -26.25
CA THR A 378 64.76 -25.39 -27.50
C THR A 378 64.99 -24.07 -28.22
N ASP A 379 66.26 -23.78 -28.44
CA ASP A 379 66.70 -22.76 -29.39
C ASP A 379 66.16 -23.10 -30.78
N SER A 380 65.19 -22.30 -31.23
CA SER A 380 64.97 -21.96 -32.64
C SER A 380 65.06 -23.12 -33.67
N LYS A 381 64.18 -24.14 -33.59
CA LYS A 381 63.54 -24.87 -34.73
C LYS A 381 62.82 -26.13 -34.25
N THR A 382 61.50 -25.98 -34.17
CA THR A 382 60.49 -26.88 -33.61
C THR A 382 60.30 -28.19 -34.39
N ILE A 383 60.54 -29.35 -33.75
CA ILE A 383 59.98 -30.65 -34.15
C ILE A 383 58.74 -30.94 -33.28
N LEU A 384 57.71 -30.09 -33.35
CA LEU A 384 56.34 -30.33 -32.83
C LEU A 384 55.36 -29.36 -33.52
N ARG A 385 55.32 -29.35 -34.87
CA ARG A 385 54.47 -28.43 -35.64
C ARG A 385 52.95 -28.69 -35.56
N ASN A 386 52.50 -29.77 -34.92
CA ASN A 386 51.06 -30.11 -34.85
C ASN A 386 50.46 -30.12 -33.43
N ALA A 387 51.23 -29.75 -32.40
CA ALA A 387 50.71 -29.52 -31.04
C ALA A 387 50.65 -28.02 -30.66
N GLN A 388 51.14 -27.15 -31.55
CA GLN A 388 51.18 -25.71 -31.35
C GLN A 388 49.83 -25.02 -31.64
N GLU A 389 48.86 -25.77 -32.17
CA GLU A 389 47.50 -25.29 -32.43
C GLU A 389 46.56 -25.49 -31.23
N TYR A 390 46.99 -26.21 -30.19
CA TYR A 390 46.14 -26.51 -29.03
C TYR A 390 46.57 -25.90 -27.70
N PHE A 391 47.85 -25.54 -27.50
CA PHE A 391 48.29 -24.94 -26.22
C PHE A 391 49.47 -23.96 -26.37
N PRO A 392 49.23 -22.65 -26.54
CA PRO A 392 50.26 -21.61 -26.48
C PRO A 392 50.88 -21.51 -25.06
N PRO A 393 52.21 -21.40 -24.90
CA PRO A 393 52.86 -21.26 -23.59
C PRO A 393 52.39 -20.05 -22.76
N GLU A 394 51.92 -19.00 -23.42
CA GLU A 394 51.40 -17.79 -22.77
C GLU A 394 50.05 -18.00 -22.07
N GLU A 395 49.22 -18.94 -22.56
CA GLU A 395 47.92 -19.30 -21.94
C GLU A 395 48.13 -20.01 -20.59
N PHE A 396 49.23 -20.75 -20.42
CA PHE A 396 49.54 -21.46 -19.18
C PHE A 396 50.13 -20.54 -18.09
N LEU A 397 51.02 -19.60 -18.46
CA LEU A 397 51.43 -18.55 -17.53
C LEU A 397 50.25 -17.69 -17.13
N LYS A 398 49.31 -17.42 -18.06
CA LYS A 398 48.03 -16.82 -17.75
C LYS A 398 47.11 -17.72 -16.93
N SER A 399 47.20 -19.05 -16.93
CA SER A 399 46.36 -19.94 -16.08
C SER A 399 46.91 -20.09 -14.65
N ILE A 400 48.21 -19.85 -14.46
CA ILE A 400 48.86 -19.71 -13.14
C ILE A 400 48.65 -18.30 -12.58
N LEU A 401 48.62 -17.27 -13.43
CA LEU A 401 48.42 -15.86 -13.08
C LEU A 401 46.95 -15.39 -13.22
N ALA A 402 46.06 -16.24 -13.75
CA ALA A 402 44.62 -16.03 -13.85
C ALA A 402 44.03 -15.89 -12.44
N PRO A 403 42.87 -15.21 -12.30
CA PRO A 403 42.22 -15.06 -11.01
C PRO A 403 42.18 -16.42 -10.29
N PRO A 404 42.53 -16.46 -9.00
CA PRO A 404 42.88 -17.68 -8.31
C PRO A 404 41.74 -18.69 -8.47
N PHE A 405 42.09 -19.90 -8.92
CA PHE A 405 41.26 -21.06 -8.69
C PHE A 405 40.85 -21.04 -7.21
N GLN A 406 39.55 -20.95 -6.92
CA GLN A 406 39.06 -20.68 -5.56
C GLN A 406 39.23 -21.88 -4.60
N GLY A 407 39.90 -22.95 -5.06
CA GLY A 407 40.21 -24.15 -4.29
C GLY A 407 41.69 -24.28 -3.92
N GLY A 408 42.01 -25.34 -3.17
CA GLY A 408 43.37 -25.67 -2.80
C GLY A 408 44.18 -26.10 -4.01
N THR A 409 45.32 -25.45 -4.22
CA THR A 409 46.25 -25.77 -5.30
C THR A 409 47.59 -26.17 -4.68
N PHE A 410 48.09 -27.35 -4.99
CA PHE A 410 49.37 -27.85 -4.51
C PHE A 410 50.27 -28.24 -5.69
N THR A 411 51.45 -27.62 -5.77
CA THR A 411 52.46 -27.91 -6.80
C THR A 411 53.52 -28.80 -6.18
N PHE A 412 53.66 -30.04 -6.66
CA PHE A 412 54.51 -31.05 -5.99
C PHE A 412 55.85 -31.31 -6.69
N ALA A 413 56.00 -30.95 -7.96
CA ALA A 413 57.26 -31.19 -8.67
C ALA A 413 57.45 -30.23 -9.84
N ARG A 414 58.61 -29.54 -9.83
CA ARG A 414 59.29 -28.98 -11.00
C ARG A 414 60.59 -29.77 -11.16
N ILE A 415 60.62 -30.70 -12.10
CA ILE A 415 61.81 -31.54 -12.34
C ILE A 415 62.28 -31.27 -13.76
N GLY A 416 63.49 -30.73 -13.93
CA GLY A 416 64.06 -30.51 -15.25
C GLY A 416 65.53 -30.10 -15.25
N ASP A 417 66.18 -30.41 -16.37
CA ASP A 417 67.52 -29.95 -16.77
C ASP A 417 67.46 -29.28 -18.17
N HIS A 418 68.60 -29.06 -18.83
CA HIS A 418 68.66 -28.46 -20.18
C HIS A 418 67.90 -29.23 -21.29
N SER A 419 67.31 -30.39 -21.01
CA SER A 419 66.56 -31.23 -21.96
C SER A 419 65.03 -31.19 -21.81
N GLY A 420 64.51 -30.58 -20.75
CA GLY A 420 63.07 -30.40 -20.50
C GLY A 420 62.68 -30.32 -19.02
N GLU A 421 61.57 -29.64 -18.72
CA GLU A 421 60.94 -29.49 -17.41
C GLU A 421 59.57 -30.19 -17.39
N VAL A 422 59.31 -31.01 -16.37
CA VAL A 422 57.97 -31.55 -16.05
C VAL A 422 57.42 -30.79 -14.84
N ASN A 423 56.24 -30.21 -15.01
CA ASN A 423 55.48 -29.55 -13.95
C ASN A 423 54.23 -30.36 -13.63
N SER A 424 53.90 -30.44 -12.33
CA SER A 424 52.70 -31.13 -11.83
C SER A 424 51.91 -30.27 -10.85
N LEU A 425 50.59 -30.25 -11.03
CA LEU A 425 49.67 -29.42 -10.27
C LEU A 425 48.47 -30.25 -9.82
N LEU A 426 48.23 -30.31 -8.50
CA LEU A 426 47.00 -30.87 -7.94
C LEU A 426 46.02 -29.73 -7.63
N ARG A 427 44.80 -29.84 -8.14
CA ARG A 427 43.69 -28.91 -7.88
C ARG A 427 42.56 -29.65 -7.17
N ALA A 428 42.06 -29.07 -6.08
CA ALA A 428 40.91 -29.56 -5.36
C ALA A 428 40.00 -28.40 -4.92
N LEU A 429 38.72 -28.48 -5.27
CA LEU A 429 37.71 -27.50 -4.86
C LEU A 429 36.41 -28.23 -4.48
N VAL A 430 35.87 -27.84 -3.33
CA VAL A 430 34.49 -28.17 -2.94
C VAL A 430 33.76 -26.86 -2.72
N SER A 431 32.75 -26.58 -3.53
CA SER A 431 31.90 -25.41 -3.38
C SER A 431 30.47 -25.83 -3.06
N LYS A 432 29.83 -25.13 -2.12
CA LYS A 432 28.43 -25.33 -1.74
C LYS A 432 27.72 -23.99 -1.70
N GLY A 433 26.72 -23.82 -2.55
CA GLY A 433 25.87 -22.63 -2.62
C GLY A 433 24.44 -22.94 -2.18
N THR A 434 23.79 -22.01 -1.48
CA THR A 434 22.35 -22.06 -1.24
C THR A 434 21.78 -20.66 -1.39
N ALA A 435 20.79 -20.51 -2.26
CA ALA A 435 20.10 -19.25 -2.53
C ALA A 435 18.60 -19.42 -2.29
N ASN A 436 18.01 -18.49 -1.53
CA ASN A 436 16.59 -18.46 -1.22
C ASN A 436 15.97 -17.17 -1.78
N ILE A 437 14.93 -17.30 -2.59
CA ILE A 437 14.17 -16.16 -3.12
C ILE A 437 12.75 -16.26 -2.58
N LEU A 438 12.33 -15.24 -1.83
CA LEU A 438 10.97 -15.10 -1.30
C LEU A 438 10.34 -13.84 -1.90
N SER A 439 9.19 -13.99 -2.54
CA SER A 439 8.35 -12.89 -3.02
C SER A 439 6.93 -13.05 -2.50
N SER A 440 6.33 -11.96 -1.99
CA SER A 440 4.99 -12.01 -1.38
C SER A 440 4.03 -10.93 -1.93
N PRO A 441 3.61 -10.99 -3.22
CA PRO A 441 2.69 -10.01 -3.77
C PRO A 441 1.28 -10.18 -3.16
N GLN A 442 0.60 -9.05 -2.95
CA GLN A 442 -0.76 -9.00 -2.41
C GLN A 442 -1.63 -8.11 -3.32
N ILE A 443 -2.86 -8.52 -3.58
CA ILE A 443 -3.78 -7.77 -4.42
C ILE A 443 -5.22 -7.90 -3.92
N LEU A 444 -5.90 -6.75 -3.83
CA LEU A 444 -7.32 -6.67 -3.51
C LEU A 444 -8.14 -6.62 -4.79
N VAL A 445 -9.14 -7.47 -4.90
CA VAL A 445 -9.96 -7.59 -6.11
C VAL A 445 -11.43 -7.85 -5.76
N MET A 446 -12.33 -7.30 -6.58
CA MET A 446 -13.76 -7.53 -6.43
C MET A 446 -14.15 -8.95 -6.84
N ASN A 447 -15.17 -9.51 -6.19
CA ASN A 447 -15.73 -10.81 -6.58
C ASN A 447 -16.10 -10.85 -8.07
N GLY A 448 -15.61 -11.85 -8.79
CA GLY A 448 -15.86 -12.06 -10.20
C GLY A 448 -15.06 -11.17 -11.16
N GLN A 449 -14.17 -10.31 -10.65
CA GLN A 449 -13.29 -9.46 -11.46
C GLN A 449 -11.87 -10.04 -11.53
N SER A 450 -11.18 -9.81 -12.64
CA SER A 450 -9.76 -10.15 -12.78
C SER A 450 -8.89 -8.98 -12.34
N ALA A 451 -7.79 -9.27 -11.67
CA ALA A 451 -6.78 -8.28 -11.31
C ALA A 451 -5.37 -8.83 -11.59
N ASN A 452 -4.46 -7.92 -11.92
CA ASN A 452 -3.06 -8.23 -12.20
C ASN A 452 -2.14 -7.35 -11.35
N ILE A 453 -1.10 -7.94 -10.78
CA ILE A 453 0.01 -7.22 -10.15
C ILE A 453 1.31 -7.64 -10.83
N VAL A 454 2.13 -6.66 -11.19
CA VAL A 454 3.42 -6.85 -11.85
C VAL A 454 4.47 -6.08 -11.04
N THR A 455 5.54 -6.77 -10.65
CA THR A 455 6.68 -6.17 -9.96
C THR A 455 7.95 -6.63 -10.65
N GLY A 456 8.67 -5.69 -11.26
CA GLY A 456 9.92 -5.99 -11.94
C GLY A 456 10.38 -4.88 -12.87
N GLN A 457 10.97 -5.26 -14.00
CA GLN A 457 11.62 -4.33 -14.93
C GLN A 457 11.17 -4.63 -16.36
N GLU A 458 11.17 -3.61 -17.21
CA GLU A 458 11.01 -3.78 -18.65
C GLU A 458 12.39 -3.94 -19.29
N VAL A 459 12.61 -5.08 -19.94
CA VAL A 459 13.87 -5.39 -20.58
C VAL A 459 13.73 -5.23 -22.10
N PRO A 460 14.62 -4.44 -22.75
CA PRO A 460 14.59 -4.27 -24.19
C PRO A 460 15.08 -5.54 -24.90
N ILE A 461 14.28 -6.00 -25.86
CA ILE A 461 14.63 -7.06 -26.81
C ILE A 461 14.79 -6.41 -28.18
N GLN A 462 15.98 -6.57 -28.75
CA GLN A 462 16.36 -5.92 -30.00
C GLN A 462 16.38 -6.93 -31.15
N SER A 463 15.77 -6.57 -32.26
CA SER A 463 15.80 -7.36 -33.50
C SER A 463 16.33 -6.50 -34.65
N VAL A 464 17.21 -7.07 -35.45
CA VAL A 464 17.77 -6.41 -36.64
C VAL A 464 16.91 -6.80 -37.83
N GLN A 465 16.38 -5.81 -38.53
CA GLN A 465 15.70 -6.02 -39.80
C GLN A 465 16.44 -5.26 -40.90
N THR A 466 16.68 -5.93 -42.03
CA THR A 466 17.28 -5.31 -43.21
C THR A 466 16.22 -5.20 -44.30
N GLN A 467 15.95 -3.98 -44.76
CA GLN A 467 15.06 -3.71 -45.89
C GLN A 467 15.85 -2.94 -46.95
N GLY A 468 16.14 -3.61 -48.08
CA GLY A 468 17.03 -3.08 -49.11
C GLY A 468 18.47 -2.91 -48.57
N SER A 469 19.06 -1.73 -48.76
CA SER A 469 20.41 -1.40 -48.27
C SER A 469 20.44 -0.81 -46.85
N ASN A 470 19.28 -0.60 -46.23
CA ASN A 470 19.17 0.01 -44.91
C ASN A 470 18.94 -1.07 -43.83
N THR A 471 19.73 -1.01 -42.77
CA THR A 471 19.57 -1.87 -41.59
C THR A 471 18.95 -1.05 -40.47
N PHE A 472 17.89 -1.56 -39.87
CA PHE A 472 17.18 -0.92 -38.76
C PHE A 472 17.14 -1.86 -37.55
N VAL A 473 17.22 -1.30 -36.35
CA VAL A 473 17.09 -2.04 -35.09
C VAL A 473 15.73 -1.72 -34.47
N LEU A 474 14.87 -2.74 -34.37
CA LEU A 474 13.59 -2.65 -33.69
C LEU A 474 13.76 -3.07 -32.24
N THR A 475 13.37 -2.22 -31.32
CA THR A 475 13.40 -2.49 -29.87
C THR A 475 11.97 -2.73 -29.39
N SER A 476 11.73 -3.88 -28.75
CA SER A 476 10.48 -4.22 -28.08
C SER A 476 10.76 -4.45 -26.59
N PHE A 477 9.94 -3.87 -25.72
CA PHE A 477 10.10 -4.02 -24.29
C PHE A 477 9.31 -5.24 -23.80
N LYS A 478 9.97 -6.09 -22.99
CA LYS A 478 9.35 -7.22 -22.33
C LYS A 478 9.48 -7.08 -20.83
N GLU A 479 8.35 -6.96 -20.16
CA GLU A 479 8.26 -6.98 -18.71
C GLU A 479 8.68 -8.34 -18.13
N ILE A 480 9.64 -8.29 -17.21
CA ILE A 480 10.09 -9.42 -16.41
C ILE A 480 9.95 -9.11 -14.92
N GLY A 481 9.94 -10.14 -14.07
CA GLY A 481 9.77 -10.04 -12.63
C GLY A 481 8.69 -10.98 -12.11
N VAL A 482 8.04 -10.60 -11.01
CA VAL A 482 6.94 -11.34 -10.40
C VAL A 482 5.63 -10.79 -10.95
N LYS A 483 4.81 -11.65 -11.55
CA LYS A 483 3.47 -11.33 -12.02
C LYS A 483 2.46 -12.26 -11.36
N LEU A 484 1.37 -11.71 -10.86
CA LEU A 484 0.25 -12.49 -10.37
C LEU A 484 -1.02 -11.98 -11.04
N ASN A 485 -1.65 -12.86 -11.81
CA ASN A 485 -2.99 -12.64 -12.33
C ASN A 485 -3.95 -13.50 -11.54
N VAL A 486 -5.03 -12.90 -11.04
CA VAL A 486 -6.00 -13.60 -10.20
C VAL A 486 -7.41 -13.12 -10.50
N ALA A 487 -8.35 -14.05 -10.51
CA ALA A 487 -9.78 -13.78 -10.58
C ALA A 487 -10.51 -14.63 -9.52
N PRO A 488 -10.93 -14.04 -8.38
CA PRO A 488 -11.69 -14.75 -7.38
C PRO A 488 -13.17 -14.80 -7.74
N LYS A 489 -13.81 -15.88 -7.33
CA LYS A 489 -15.26 -16.04 -7.38
C LYS A 489 -15.72 -16.68 -6.07
N LEU A 490 -16.56 -15.96 -5.33
CA LEU A 490 -17.15 -16.45 -4.11
C LEU A 490 -18.21 -17.52 -4.43
N ILE A 491 -18.11 -18.66 -3.75
CA ILE A 491 -19.04 -19.78 -3.83
C ILE A 491 -19.63 -19.99 -2.44
N GLY A 492 -20.96 -19.95 -2.35
CA GLY A 492 -21.65 -20.09 -1.06
C GLY A 492 -21.31 -18.97 -0.07
N GLN A 493 -21.04 -19.31 1.19
CA GLN A 493 -20.78 -18.32 2.25
C GLN A 493 -19.30 -18.09 2.57
N SER A 494 -18.46 -19.13 2.47
CA SER A 494 -17.05 -19.12 2.93
C SER A 494 -16.01 -19.49 1.88
N ASP A 495 -16.43 -20.08 0.76
CA ASP A 495 -15.52 -20.73 -0.16
C ASP A 495 -15.23 -19.81 -1.36
N ILE A 496 -14.00 -19.90 -1.86
CA ILE A 496 -13.47 -18.98 -2.86
C ILE A 496 -12.85 -19.83 -3.95
N GLN A 497 -13.43 -19.77 -5.14
CA GLN A 497 -12.79 -20.27 -6.33
C GLN A 497 -11.81 -19.21 -6.85
N LEU A 498 -10.56 -19.57 -6.99
CA LEU A 498 -9.49 -18.71 -7.48
C LEU A 498 -9.00 -19.25 -8.82
N SER A 499 -9.19 -18.46 -9.89
CA SER A 499 -8.42 -18.65 -11.13
C SER A 499 -7.15 -17.83 -11.04
N ILE A 500 -6.00 -18.50 -11.13
CA ILE A 500 -4.71 -17.91 -10.76
C ILE A 500 -3.62 -18.29 -11.75
N LYS A 501 -2.79 -17.30 -12.07
CA LYS A 501 -1.63 -17.43 -12.95
C LYS A 501 -0.43 -16.68 -12.39
N PRO A 502 0.25 -17.24 -11.37
CA PRO A 502 1.53 -16.71 -10.91
C PRO A 502 2.64 -16.99 -11.93
N GLU A 503 3.52 -16.01 -12.08
CA GLU A 503 4.67 -16.04 -12.97
C GLU A 503 5.87 -15.37 -12.30
N VAL A 504 7.03 -16.01 -12.37
CA VAL A 504 8.32 -15.44 -11.99
C VAL A 504 9.23 -15.49 -13.21
N SER A 505 9.83 -14.36 -13.52
CA SER A 505 10.77 -14.24 -14.63
C SER A 505 12.00 -13.42 -14.23
N LEU A 506 13.15 -13.86 -14.74
CA LEU A 506 14.45 -13.26 -14.44
C LEU A 506 15.42 -13.41 -15.61
N VAL A 507 16.31 -12.44 -15.79
CA VAL A 507 17.38 -12.51 -16.81
C VAL A 507 18.48 -13.42 -16.28
N THR A 508 18.78 -14.49 -17.01
CA THR A 508 19.83 -15.45 -16.65
C THR A 508 21.14 -15.23 -17.43
N GLY A 509 21.14 -14.32 -18.41
CA GLY A 509 22.32 -14.02 -19.22
C GLY A 509 21.95 -13.28 -20.51
N PHE A 510 22.90 -13.19 -21.43
CA PHE A 510 22.71 -12.58 -22.74
C PHE A 510 23.22 -13.51 -23.85
N THR A 511 22.58 -13.49 -25.01
CA THR A 511 23.01 -14.26 -26.19
C THR A 511 24.29 -13.69 -26.78
N THR A 512 25.21 -14.54 -27.21
CA THR A 512 26.40 -14.11 -27.95
C THR A 512 25.99 -13.57 -29.33
N PRO A 513 26.35 -12.32 -29.68
CA PRO A 513 26.02 -11.77 -30.99
C PRO A 513 26.85 -12.43 -32.10
N GLY A 514 26.18 -12.99 -33.11
CA GLY A 514 26.76 -13.39 -34.40
C GLY A 514 26.70 -12.26 -35.45
N PRO A 515 27.15 -12.50 -36.70
CA PRO A 515 27.10 -11.51 -37.78
C PRO A 515 25.65 -11.03 -38.02
N ASN A 516 25.41 -9.72 -37.96
CA ASN A 516 24.09 -9.09 -38.10
C ASN A 516 23.06 -9.42 -37.00
N THR A 517 23.51 -9.75 -35.78
CA THR A 517 22.60 -9.98 -34.64
C THR A 517 23.00 -9.14 -33.42
N VAL A 518 22.02 -8.84 -32.56
CA VAL A 518 22.21 -8.06 -31.34
C VAL A 518 22.15 -8.99 -30.13
N SER A 519 22.96 -8.68 -29.11
CA SER A 519 22.96 -9.39 -27.83
C SER A 519 21.64 -9.19 -27.11
N ASN A 520 20.83 -10.25 -27.02
CA ASN A 520 19.53 -10.23 -26.36
C ASN A 520 19.57 -10.95 -25.00
N PRO A 521 18.77 -10.50 -24.02
CA PRO A 521 18.69 -11.16 -22.72
C PRO A 521 18.01 -12.52 -22.82
N ILE A 522 18.58 -13.52 -22.16
CA ILE A 522 17.98 -14.84 -21.95
C ILE A 522 17.08 -14.73 -20.72
N ILE A 523 15.78 -14.92 -20.91
CA ILE A 523 14.77 -14.78 -19.86
C ILE A 523 14.32 -16.17 -19.42
N SER A 524 14.61 -16.51 -18.16
CA SER A 524 14.02 -17.67 -17.51
C SER A 524 12.62 -17.29 -17.02
N LYS A 525 11.65 -18.17 -17.27
CA LYS A 525 10.25 -17.98 -16.88
C LYS A 525 9.74 -19.23 -16.20
N ARG A 526 9.11 -19.06 -15.05
CA ARG A 526 8.42 -20.11 -14.29
C ARG A 526 7.01 -19.63 -14.02
N SER A 527 6.00 -20.41 -14.41
CA SER A 527 4.61 -20.04 -14.24
C SER A 527 3.75 -21.26 -13.97
N ALA A 528 2.69 -21.08 -13.19
CA ALA A 528 1.63 -22.06 -13.02
C ALA A 528 0.30 -21.38 -13.38
N GLU A 529 -0.64 -22.12 -13.97
CA GLU A 529 -1.99 -21.63 -14.26
C GLU A 529 -2.98 -22.70 -13.82
N THR A 530 -3.90 -22.35 -12.93
CA THR A 530 -4.89 -23.31 -12.41
C THR A 530 -6.12 -22.59 -11.87
N THR A 531 -7.15 -23.37 -11.58
CA THR A 531 -8.33 -22.95 -10.84
C THR A 531 -8.51 -23.85 -9.63
N VAL A 532 -8.55 -23.25 -8.45
CA VAL A 532 -8.62 -23.97 -7.16
C VAL A 532 -9.75 -23.41 -6.30
N GLU A 533 -10.35 -24.25 -5.48
CA GLU A 533 -11.32 -23.85 -4.48
C GLU A 533 -10.68 -23.92 -3.10
N VAL A 534 -10.78 -22.84 -2.35
CA VAL A 534 -10.09 -22.67 -1.06
C VAL A 534 -10.99 -21.87 -0.12
N ARG A 535 -10.92 -22.18 1.18
CA ARG A 535 -11.69 -21.46 2.18
C ARG A 535 -11.03 -20.13 2.52
N ASN A 536 -11.84 -19.21 3.02
CA ASN A 536 -11.36 -17.94 3.57
C ASN A 536 -10.25 -18.15 4.63
N GLY A 537 -9.08 -17.56 4.41
CA GLY A 537 -7.91 -17.60 5.30
C GLY A 537 -7.08 -18.87 5.24
N GLU A 538 -7.45 -19.88 4.44
CA GLU A 538 -6.65 -21.10 4.30
C GLU A 538 -5.51 -20.91 3.29
N MET A 539 -4.33 -21.38 3.66
CA MET A 539 -3.17 -21.42 2.77
C MET A 539 -3.15 -22.72 1.98
N ILE A 540 -3.00 -22.60 0.66
CA ILE A 540 -2.86 -23.74 -0.24
C ILE A 540 -1.55 -23.68 -1.00
N VAL A 541 -1.00 -24.86 -1.32
CA VAL A 541 0.12 -25.02 -2.25
C VAL A 541 -0.43 -25.42 -3.60
N ILE A 542 -0.16 -24.61 -4.60
CA ILE A 542 -0.79 -24.73 -5.93
C ILE A 542 0.07 -25.53 -6.90
N GLY A 543 1.37 -25.53 -6.68
CA GLY A 543 2.30 -26.26 -7.51
C GLY A 543 3.71 -26.14 -7.00
N GLY A 544 4.52 -27.14 -7.36
CA GLY A 544 5.94 -27.16 -7.12
C GLY A 544 6.70 -27.64 -8.35
N LEU A 545 7.82 -27.00 -8.67
CA LEU A 545 8.75 -27.48 -9.70
C LEU A 545 10.07 -27.81 -9.05
N VAL A 546 10.51 -29.06 -9.18
CA VAL A 546 11.85 -29.51 -8.78
C VAL A 546 12.65 -29.78 -10.04
N LYS A 547 13.71 -28.99 -10.26
CA LYS A 547 14.71 -29.24 -11.31
C LYS A 547 15.97 -29.76 -10.64
N SER A 548 16.48 -30.89 -11.13
CA SER A 548 17.79 -31.41 -10.75
C SER A 548 18.63 -31.56 -12.00
N GLU A 549 19.80 -30.96 -12.01
CA GLU A 549 20.77 -31.03 -13.09
C GLU A 549 22.07 -31.56 -12.49
N SER A 550 22.58 -32.65 -13.08
CA SER A 550 23.84 -33.28 -12.68
C SER A 550 24.72 -33.35 -13.92
N ARG A 551 25.91 -32.75 -13.82
CA ARG A 551 26.89 -32.72 -14.90
C ARG A 551 28.20 -33.31 -14.37
N GLN A 552 28.55 -34.45 -14.93
CA GLN A 552 29.83 -35.09 -14.69
C GLN A 552 30.73 -34.88 -15.91
N ILE A 553 31.93 -34.33 -15.68
CA ILE A 553 32.95 -34.13 -16.71
C ILE A 553 34.20 -34.89 -16.27
N ASP A 554 34.53 -35.94 -17.02
CA ASP A 554 35.75 -36.71 -16.85
C ASP A 554 36.73 -36.36 -17.97
N THR A 555 37.89 -35.81 -17.61
CA THR A 555 38.99 -35.55 -18.55
C THR A 555 40.14 -36.47 -18.20
N GLN A 556 40.66 -37.23 -19.16
CA GLN A 556 41.78 -38.14 -18.90
C GLN A 556 42.77 -38.22 -20.06
N ILE A 557 44.02 -38.54 -19.74
CA ILE A 557 45.03 -38.88 -20.75
C ILE A 557 44.77 -40.30 -21.27
N PRO A 558 44.60 -40.51 -22.58
CA PRO A 558 44.41 -41.85 -23.14
C PRO A 558 45.51 -42.83 -22.71
N LEU A 559 45.16 -44.10 -22.46
CA LEU A 559 46.03 -45.18 -21.94
C LEU A 559 46.46 -45.01 -20.47
N LEU A 560 46.95 -43.84 -20.07
CA LEU A 560 47.47 -43.61 -18.70
C LEU A 560 46.35 -43.41 -17.67
N GLY A 561 45.23 -42.81 -18.06
CA GLY A 561 44.06 -42.61 -17.19
C GLY A 561 43.32 -43.90 -16.83
N ASP A 562 43.43 -44.94 -17.66
CA ASP A 562 42.71 -46.20 -17.50
C ASP A 562 43.43 -47.20 -16.58
N ILE A 563 44.67 -46.91 -16.15
CA ILE A 563 45.44 -47.79 -15.26
C ILE A 563 44.77 -47.80 -13.86
N PRO A 564 44.40 -48.97 -13.30
CA PRO A 564 43.86 -49.05 -11.94
C PRO A 564 44.82 -48.42 -10.92
N PHE A 565 44.27 -47.68 -9.96
CA PHE A 565 44.98 -46.94 -8.91
C PHE A 565 45.86 -45.77 -9.41
N LEU A 566 46.74 -45.98 -10.39
CA LEU A 566 47.66 -44.96 -10.90
C LEU A 566 47.00 -43.95 -11.85
N GLY A 567 45.91 -44.34 -12.53
CA GLY A 567 45.19 -43.48 -13.46
C GLY A 567 44.55 -42.25 -12.82
N TYR A 568 44.34 -42.24 -11.49
CA TYR A 568 43.90 -41.05 -10.74
C TYR A 568 44.88 -39.88 -10.81
N ALA A 569 46.17 -40.14 -11.08
CA ALA A 569 47.16 -39.08 -11.29
C ALA A 569 47.13 -38.49 -12.72
N PHE A 570 46.35 -39.09 -13.63
CA PHE A 570 46.28 -38.72 -15.06
C PHE A 570 44.86 -38.40 -15.52
N LYS A 571 43.95 -38.12 -14.57
CA LYS A 571 42.56 -37.73 -14.83
C LYS A 571 42.11 -36.58 -13.95
N SER A 572 41.11 -35.85 -14.43
CA SER A 572 40.39 -34.79 -13.74
C SER A 572 38.90 -35.13 -13.74
N HIS A 573 38.28 -34.99 -12.59
CA HIS A 573 36.87 -35.28 -12.34
C HIS A 573 36.20 -34.02 -11.83
N LYS A 574 35.18 -33.56 -12.56
CA LYS A 574 34.31 -32.46 -12.15
C LYS A 574 32.87 -32.95 -12.05
N ASN A 575 32.24 -32.73 -10.90
CA ASN A 575 30.86 -33.10 -10.64
C ASN A 575 30.07 -31.88 -10.15
N GLU A 576 29.23 -31.34 -11.03
CA GLU A 576 28.35 -30.21 -10.76
C GLU A 576 26.92 -30.73 -10.52
N ASN A 577 26.37 -30.47 -9.33
CA ASN A 577 24.98 -30.79 -9.01
C ASN A 577 24.21 -29.52 -8.63
N VAL A 578 23.18 -29.20 -9.40
CA VAL A 578 22.29 -28.06 -9.18
C VAL A 578 20.88 -28.56 -8.99
N LYS A 579 20.30 -28.31 -7.82
CA LYS A 579 18.91 -28.64 -7.49
C LYS A 579 18.14 -27.36 -7.17
N SER A 580 17.08 -27.07 -7.91
CA SER A 580 16.18 -25.95 -7.63
C SER A 580 14.76 -26.42 -7.36
N GLU A 581 14.15 -25.87 -6.33
CA GLU A 581 12.78 -26.14 -5.90
C GLU A 581 12.01 -24.83 -5.85
N LEU A 582 10.90 -24.75 -6.58
CA LEU A 582 10.00 -23.59 -6.59
C LEU A 582 8.64 -24.02 -6.07
N LEU A 583 8.07 -23.27 -5.11
CA LEU A 583 6.73 -23.47 -4.55
C LEU A 583 5.90 -22.19 -4.63
N PHE A 584 4.62 -22.36 -4.98
CA PHE A 584 3.62 -21.29 -4.96
C PHE A 584 2.59 -21.54 -3.85
N PHE A 585 2.54 -20.64 -2.88
CA PHE A 585 1.53 -20.60 -1.83
C PHE A 585 0.53 -19.48 -2.13
N LEU A 586 -0.76 -19.73 -1.89
CA LEU A 586 -1.78 -18.68 -1.90
C LEU A 586 -2.63 -18.72 -0.64
N THR A 587 -3.08 -17.55 -0.20
CA THR A 587 -4.02 -17.38 0.91
C THR A 587 -5.00 -16.25 0.56
N PRO A 588 -6.29 -16.56 0.34
CA PRO A 588 -7.30 -15.54 0.11
C PRO A 588 -8.00 -15.12 1.41
N TYR A 589 -8.37 -13.85 1.50
CA TYR A 589 -9.16 -13.30 2.60
C TYR A 589 -10.37 -12.54 2.06
N ILE A 590 -11.57 -12.93 2.48
CA ILE A 590 -12.79 -12.20 2.16
C ILE A 590 -12.88 -10.98 3.09
N LEU A 591 -12.95 -9.80 2.50
CA LEU A 591 -13.21 -8.57 3.23
C LEU A 591 -14.73 -8.33 3.25
N ASN A 592 -15.31 -8.37 4.44
CA ASN A 592 -16.68 -7.92 4.67
C ASN A 592 -16.62 -6.43 5.00
N LYS A 593 -17.37 -5.61 4.24
CA LYS A 593 -17.60 -4.19 4.55
C LYS A 593 -18.69 -4.04 5.58
#